data_AF-A0A842T400-F1
#
_entry.id   AF-A0A842T400-F1
#
_cell.length_a   1.000
_cell.length_b   1.000
_cell.length_c   1.000
_cell.angle_alpha   90.00
_cell.angle_beta   90.00
_cell.angle_gamma   90.00
#
_symmetry.space_group_name_H-M   'P 1'
#
loop_
_entity.id
_entity.type
_entity.pdbx_description
1 polymer ?
#
loop_
_entity_poly.entity_id
_entity_poly.type
_entity_poly.pdbx_seq_one_letter_code
_entity_poly.pdbx_strand_id
1 'polypeptide(L)'
;MVDWNNYQFDWFGVYWNEFVDWFMIQPLFAQVLVVAGIFAILSLTLVLVYYIIKGLVYLVYYILKGTFYLFKYVGLGIYKLFKALYYAVSGKQDLSKQPVQYNVIHPSQPYLKQREIPVIRVKEPNKVRFCSECGSGFSEKAYDLLNSRGTVFCENCGKKYNSAPIEGIS
;
A
#
# COMPACT_ATOMS: atom_id res chain seq x y z
N MET A 1 38.00 34.23 -2.13
CA MET A 1 36.68 33.60 -2.34
C MET A 1 36.45 33.58 -3.83
N VAL A 2 36.13 32.42 -4.40
CA VAL A 2 35.89 32.30 -5.85
C VAL A 2 34.44 32.70 -6.10
N ASP A 3 34.21 33.77 -6.84
CA ASP A 3 32.87 34.23 -7.22
C ASP A 3 32.31 33.34 -8.34
N TRP A 4 31.74 32.21 -7.94
CA TRP A 4 31.10 31.24 -8.84
C TRP A 4 29.90 31.81 -9.60
N ASN A 5 29.31 32.91 -9.14
CA ASN A 5 28.20 33.57 -9.82
C ASN A 5 28.59 34.21 -11.16
N ASN A 6 29.86 34.56 -11.37
CA ASN A 6 30.28 35.26 -12.59
C ASN A 6 30.61 34.29 -13.75
N TYR A 7 31.11 33.09 -13.45
CA TYR A 7 31.55 32.15 -14.48
C TYR A 7 30.40 31.41 -15.18
N GLN A 8 29.27 31.19 -14.51
CA GLN A 8 28.20 30.35 -15.06
C GLN A 8 27.28 31.09 -16.05
N PHE A 9 27.29 32.43 -16.06
CA PHE A 9 26.41 33.22 -16.93
C PHE A 9 27.13 33.80 -18.15
N ASP A 10 28.42 34.11 -18.07
CA ASP A 10 29.15 34.70 -19.20
C ASP A 10 29.21 33.79 -20.44
N TRP A 11 29.54 32.51 -20.25
CA TRP A 11 29.54 31.55 -21.36
C TRP A 11 28.13 31.36 -21.96
N PHE A 12 27.10 31.33 -21.11
CA PHE A 12 25.71 31.17 -21.55
C PHE A 12 25.27 32.37 -22.38
N GLY A 13 25.63 33.59 -21.99
CA GLY A 13 25.32 34.79 -22.75
C GLY A 13 25.93 34.78 -24.15
N VAL A 14 27.19 34.34 -24.28
CA VAL A 14 27.87 34.23 -25.59
C VAL A 14 27.13 33.24 -26.50
N TYR A 15 26.86 32.02 -26.01
CA TYR A 15 26.13 31.01 -26.80
C TYR A 15 24.68 31.40 -27.08
N TRP A 16 24.03 32.09 -26.14
CA TRP A 16 22.65 32.55 -26.30
C TRP A 16 22.53 33.59 -27.40
N ASN A 17 23.45 34.56 -27.45
CA ASN A 17 23.46 35.56 -28.52
C ASN A 17 23.68 34.92 -29.90
N GLU A 18 24.67 34.01 -30.02
CA GLU A 18 24.91 33.28 -31.27
C GLU A 18 23.70 32.44 -31.70
N PHE A 19 23.02 31.79 -30.75
CA PHE A 19 21.80 31.04 -31.00
C PHE A 19 20.64 31.94 -31.46
N VAL A 20 20.44 33.10 -30.82
CA VAL A 20 19.39 34.06 -31.19
C VAL A 20 19.63 34.59 -32.59
N ASP A 21 20.87 34.96 -32.93
CA ASP A 21 21.23 35.41 -34.27
C ASP A 21 20.96 34.32 -35.31
N TRP A 22 21.40 33.08 -35.03
CA TRP A 22 21.11 31.93 -35.90
C TRP A 22 19.60 31.69 -36.07
N PHE A 23 18.83 31.80 -34.99
CA PHE A 23 17.38 31.61 -34.97
C PHE A 23 16.63 32.68 -35.76
N MET A 24 17.06 33.95 -35.66
CA MET A 24 16.45 35.07 -36.38
C MET A 24 16.68 35.00 -37.90
N ILE A 25 17.74 34.33 -38.35
CA ILE A 25 18.03 34.09 -39.77
C ILE A 25 17.13 32.98 -40.36
N GLN A 26 16.57 32.09 -39.54
CA GLN A 26 15.74 30.99 -40.02
C GLN A 26 14.38 31.44 -40.57
N PRO A 27 13.81 30.72 -41.55
CA PRO A 27 12.45 30.98 -42.03
C PRO A 27 11.40 30.72 -40.94
N LEU A 28 10.24 31.39 -41.05
CA LEU A 28 9.18 31.37 -40.02
C LEU A 28 8.74 29.95 -39.60
N PHE A 29 8.64 29.00 -40.53
CA PHE A 29 8.24 27.63 -40.19
C PHE A 29 9.30 26.91 -39.32
N ALA A 30 10.58 27.18 -39.56
CA ALA A 30 11.68 26.59 -38.79
C ALA A 30 11.73 27.20 -37.38
N GLN A 31 11.49 28.51 -37.25
CA GLN A 31 11.39 29.16 -35.95
C GLN A 31 10.29 28.54 -35.08
N VAL A 32 9.09 28.34 -35.64
CA VAL A 32 7.97 27.69 -34.94
C VAL A 32 8.32 26.26 -34.53
N LEU A 33 8.97 25.49 -35.40
CA LEU A 33 9.42 24.12 -35.09
C LEU A 33 10.46 24.08 -33.97
N VAL A 34 11.44 24.99 -33.98
CA VAL A 34 12.46 25.07 -32.92
C VAL A 34 11.82 25.41 -31.57
N VAL A 35 10.91 26.38 -31.54
CA VAL A 35 10.17 26.73 -30.31
C VAL A 35 9.35 25.54 -29.81
N ALA A 36 8.60 24.88 -30.69
CA ALA A 36 7.85 23.68 -30.34
C ALA A 36 8.76 22.55 -29.83
N GLY A 37 9.94 22.37 -30.43
CA GLY A 37 10.95 21.40 -30.01
C GLY A 37 11.49 21.68 -28.61
N ILE A 38 11.79 22.95 -28.29
CA ILE A 38 12.23 23.36 -26.95
C ILE A 38 11.14 23.04 -25.92
N PHE A 39 9.88 23.37 -26.20
CA PHE A 39 8.76 23.03 -25.32
C PHE A 39 8.58 21.53 -25.14
N ALA A 40 8.74 20.74 -26.21
CA ALA A 40 8.68 19.29 -26.13
C ALA A 40 9.78 18.71 -25.24
N ILE A 41 11.02 19.20 -25.39
CA ILE A 41 12.16 18.78 -24.56
C ILE A 41 11.93 19.18 -23.10
N LEU A 42 11.51 20.42 -22.83
CA LEU A 42 11.22 20.89 -21.47
C LEU A 42 10.13 20.04 -20.80
N SER A 43 9.04 19.75 -21.50
CA SER A 43 7.96 18.89 -21.01
C SER A 43 8.47 17.47 -20.71
N LEU A 44 9.24 16.88 -21.63
CA LEU A 44 9.85 15.57 -21.45
C LEU A 44 10.79 15.53 -20.24
N THR A 45 11.64 16.55 -20.07
CA THR A 45 12.55 16.68 -18.92
C THR A 45 11.77 16.76 -17.61
N LEU A 46 10.70 17.57 -17.54
CA LEU A 46 9.87 17.68 -16.34
C LEU A 46 9.20 16.34 -15.99
N VAL A 47 8.65 15.64 -16.99
CA VAL A 47 8.05 14.32 -16.80
C VAL A 47 9.10 13.31 -16.31
N LEU A 48 10.30 13.31 -16.91
CA LEU A 48 11.40 12.44 -16.50
C LEU A 48 11.81 12.69 -15.04
N VAL A 49 12.01 13.95 -14.65
CA VAL A 49 12.34 14.34 -13.27
C VAL A 49 11.24 13.90 -12.32
N TYR A 50 9.97 14.10 -12.68
CA TYR A 50 8.84 13.63 -11.89
C TYR A 50 8.89 12.11 -11.65
N TYR A 51 9.16 11.32 -12.69
CA TYR A 51 9.28 9.86 -12.57
C TYR A 51 10.49 9.43 -11.73
N ILE A 52 11.62 10.13 -11.83
CA ILE A 52 12.80 9.85 -11.00
C ILE A 52 12.47 10.10 -9.52
N ILE A 53 11.86 11.24 -9.19
CA ILE A 53 11.46 11.57 -7.82
C ILE A 53 10.47 10.53 -7.30
N LYS A 54 9.44 10.20 -8.10
CA LYS A 54 8.46 9.16 -7.76
C LYS A 54 9.16 7.82 -7.49
N GLY A 55 10.08 7.41 -8.35
CA GLY A 55 10.89 6.20 -8.20
C GLY A 55 11.71 6.20 -6.91
N LEU A 56 12.36 7.31 -6.57
CA LEU A 56 13.11 7.47 -5.33
C LEU A 56 12.23 7.36 -4.09
N VAL A 57 11.05 7.99 -4.08
CA VAL A 57 10.10 7.89 -2.97
C VAL A 57 9.65 6.44 -2.77
N TYR A 58 9.32 5.73 -3.85
CA TYR A 58 9.00 4.31 -3.77
C TYR A 58 10.17 3.48 -3.26
N LEU A 59 11.38 3.72 -3.77
CA LEU A 59 12.58 2.99 -3.36
C LEU A 59 12.84 3.14 -1.86
N VAL A 60 12.79 4.37 -1.33
CA VAL A 60 12.92 4.63 0.11
C VAL A 60 11.83 3.94 0.90
N TYR A 61 10.57 4.02 0.45
CA TYR A 61 9.45 3.33 1.08
C TYR A 61 9.68 1.80 1.17
N TYR A 62 10.16 1.18 0.09
CA TYR A 62 10.44 -0.26 0.06
C TYR A 62 11.62 -0.64 0.95
N ILE A 63 12.68 0.18 1.00
CA ILE A 63 13.82 -0.06 1.89
C ILE A 63 13.36 0.00 3.35
N LEU A 64 12.62 1.05 3.75
CA LEU A 64 12.11 1.18 5.11
C LEU A 64 11.19 0.03 5.49
N LYS A 65 10.27 -0.33 4.58
CA LYS A 65 9.37 -1.48 4.77
C LYS A 65 10.18 -2.76 4.94
N GLY A 66 11.16 -3.01 4.07
CA GLY A 66 12.04 -4.17 4.14
C GLY A 66 12.78 -4.26 5.49
N THR A 67 13.42 -3.18 5.90
CA THR A 67 14.16 -3.10 7.18
C THR A 67 13.24 -3.34 8.38
N PHE A 68 12.04 -2.78 8.38
CA PHE A 68 11.05 -2.98 9.45
C PHE A 68 10.65 -4.47 9.57
N TYR A 69 10.37 -5.13 8.45
CA TYR A 69 10.06 -6.56 8.47
C TYR A 69 11.25 -7.39 8.92
N LEU A 70 12.45 -7.09 8.42
CA LEU A 70 13.66 -7.80 8.80
C LEU A 70 13.90 -7.70 10.31
N PHE A 71 13.81 -6.51 10.88
CA PHE A 71 13.97 -6.30 12.32
C PHE A 71 12.92 -7.07 13.14
N LYS A 72 11.66 -7.10 12.68
CA LYS A 72 10.59 -7.88 13.31
C LYS A 72 10.91 -9.38 13.33
N TYR A 73 11.41 -9.94 12.23
CA TYR A 73 11.78 -11.36 12.15
C TYR A 73 13.01 -11.68 13.00
N VAL A 74 14.02 -10.82 12.98
CA VAL A 74 15.23 -10.97 13.81
C VAL A 74 14.85 -10.93 15.30
N GLY A 75 14.03 -9.97 15.72
CA GLY A 75 13.54 -9.88 17.10
C GLY A 75 12.78 -11.13 17.56
N LEU A 76 11.91 -11.68 16.70
CA LEU A 76 11.23 -12.96 16.97
C LEU A 76 12.19 -14.13 17.09
N GLY A 77 13.21 -14.19 16.22
CA GLY A 77 14.25 -15.23 16.26
C GLY A 77 15.06 -15.17 17.56
N ILE A 78 15.50 -13.98 17.93
CA ILE A 78 16.22 -13.72 19.18
C ILE A 78 15.35 -14.07 20.39
N TYR A 79 14.10 -13.63 20.43
CA TYR A 79 13.16 -13.97 21.50
C TYR A 79 13.00 -15.49 21.66
N LYS A 80 12.90 -16.23 20.55
CA LYS A 80 12.77 -17.69 20.57
C LYS A 80 14.05 -18.38 21.10
N LEU A 81 15.22 -17.85 20.75
CA LEU A 81 16.51 -18.32 21.27
C LEU A 81 16.63 -18.07 22.78
N PHE A 82 16.35 -16.84 23.24
CA PHE A 82 16.36 -16.51 24.66
C PHE A 82 15.32 -17.31 25.45
N LYS A 83 14.12 -17.52 24.90
CA LYS A 83 13.12 -18.39 25.49
C LYS A 83 13.69 -19.80 25.70
N ALA A 84 14.26 -20.40 24.65
CA ALA A 84 14.85 -21.73 24.73
C ALA A 84 15.98 -21.83 25.78
N LEU A 85 16.87 -20.84 25.82
CA LEU A 85 17.93 -20.75 26.82
C LEU A 85 17.38 -20.61 28.25
N TYR A 86 16.38 -19.75 28.45
CA TYR A 86 15.74 -19.55 29.75
C TYR A 86 15.16 -20.85 30.32
N TYR A 87 14.43 -21.62 29.51
CA TYR A 87 13.90 -22.91 29.94
C TYR A 87 14.98 -23.96 30.19
N ALA A 88 16.03 -23.98 29.36
CA ALA A 88 17.17 -24.88 29.56
C ALA A 88 17.89 -24.62 30.89
N VAL A 89 18.06 -23.34 31.26
CA VAL A 89 18.71 -22.94 32.52
C VAL A 89 17.78 -23.08 33.73
N SER A 90 16.49 -22.74 33.60
CA SER A 90 15.55 -22.76 34.71
C SER A 90 15.09 -24.17 35.10
N GLY A 91 15.39 -25.21 34.31
CA GLY A 91 15.01 -26.59 34.60
C GLY A 91 13.50 -26.88 34.59
N LYS A 92 12.67 -25.88 34.27
CA LYS A 92 11.21 -26.03 34.17
C LYS A 92 10.85 -26.51 32.78
N GLN A 93 10.26 -27.69 32.67
CA GLN A 93 9.73 -28.18 31.39
C GLN A 93 8.55 -27.30 30.95
N ASP A 94 8.64 -26.79 29.72
CA ASP A 94 7.61 -25.96 29.08
C ASP A 94 6.41 -26.86 28.74
N LEU A 95 5.43 -26.97 29.65
CA LEU A 95 4.18 -27.75 29.48
C LEU A 95 3.35 -27.31 28.26
N SER A 96 3.66 -26.16 27.65
CA SER A 96 2.99 -25.64 26.46
C SER A 96 3.38 -26.37 25.16
N LYS A 97 4.35 -27.28 25.18
CA LYS A 97 4.69 -28.17 24.06
C LYS A 97 4.07 -29.56 24.25
N GLN A 98 2.79 -29.67 24.58
CA GLN A 98 2.06 -30.85 24.12
C GLN A 98 1.87 -30.71 22.61
N PRO A 99 2.36 -31.65 21.79
CA PRO A 99 1.91 -31.72 20.41
C PRO A 99 0.41 -31.97 20.47
N VAL A 100 -0.40 -30.99 20.08
CA VAL A 100 -1.74 -31.28 19.62
C VAL A 100 -1.55 -32.32 18.53
N GLN A 101 -1.95 -33.57 18.78
CA GLN A 101 -2.03 -34.58 17.75
C GLN A 101 -3.00 -34.07 16.69
N TYR A 102 -2.45 -33.46 15.63
CA TYR A 102 -3.13 -33.41 14.36
C TYR A 102 -3.17 -34.85 13.87
N ASN A 103 -4.33 -35.48 14.02
CA ASN A 103 -4.63 -36.73 13.34
C ASN A 103 -4.29 -36.56 11.86
N VAL A 104 -3.27 -37.31 11.43
CA VAL A 104 -2.83 -37.39 10.04
C VAL A 104 -3.96 -38.07 9.26
N ILE A 105 -4.79 -37.26 8.60
CA ILE A 105 -5.64 -37.74 7.52
C ILE A 105 -4.81 -37.65 6.24
N HIS A 106 -4.62 -38.80 5.61
CA HIS A 106 -3.92 -38.99 4.34
C HIS A 106 -4.47 -38.11 3.20
N PRO A 107 -3.66 -37.85 2.16
CA PRO A 107 -3.91 -36.80 1.19
C PRO A 107 -4.91 -37.24 0.12
N SER A 108 -6.00 -36.50 -0.03
CA SER A 108 -6.71 -36.47 -1.30
C SER A 108 -7.34 -35.10 -1.54
N GLN A 109 -6.82 -34.45 -2.58
CA GLN A 109 -7.36 -33.31 -3.32
C GLN A 109 -6.95 -31.88 -2.92
N PRO A 110 -6.70 -31.00 -3.93
CA PRO A 110 -6.38 -29.60 -3.73
C PRO A 110 -7.67 -28.82 -3.45
N TYR A 111 -8.13 -28.85 -2.20
CA TYR A 111 -9.18 -27.93 -1.75
C TYR A 111 -8.56 -26.55 -1.60
N LEU A 112 -9.02 -25.64 -2.46
CA LEU A 112 -8.91 -24.19 -2.28
C LEU A 112 -9.21 -23.85 -0.82
N LYS A 113 -8.19 -23.30 -0.14
CA LYS A 113 -8.26 -22.78 1.22
C LYS A 113 -9.25 -21.62 1.26
N GLN A 114 -10.53 -21.93 1.39
CA GLN A 114 -11.58 -20.97 1.63
C GLN A 114 -11.30 -20.36 2.99
N ARG A 115 -10.85 -19.10 3.01
CA ARG A 115 -10.78 -18.30 4.24
C ARG A 115 -12.18 -18.31 4.83
N GLU A 116 -12.35 -18.96 5.98
CA GLU A 116 -13.49 -18.74 6.84
C GLU A 116 -13.43 -17.28 7.28
N ILE A 117 -14.17 -16.42 6.57
CA ILE A 117 -14.38 -15.04 6.99
C ILE A 117 -15.24 -15.14 8.24
N PRO A 118 -14.80 -14.61 9.40
CA PRO A 118 -15.60 -14.62 10.61
C PRO A 118 -16.89 -13.86 10.34
N VAL A 119 -18.00 -14.60 10.29
CA VAL A 119 -19.33 -14.04 10.08
C VAL A 119 -19.77 -13.43 11.40
N ILE A 120 -19.89 -12.12 11.44
CA ILE A 120 -20.41 -11.41 12.60
C ILE A 120 -21.93 -11.58 12.58
N ARG A 121 -22.48 -12.26 13.60
CA ARG A 121 -23.92 -12.42 13.80
C ARG A 121 -24.45 -11.21 14.56
N VAL A 122 -25.31 -10.45 13.92
CA VAL A 122 -26.00 -9.30 14.50
C VAL A 122 -27.37 -9.76 15.00
N LYS A 123 -27.63 -9.63 16.31
CA LYS A 123 -28.94 -9.94 16.90
C LYS A 123 -30.01 -8.90 16.56
N GLU A 124 -29.61 -7.64 16.39
CA GLU A 124 -30.52 -6.52 16.14
C GLU A 124 -30.00 -5.69 14.96
N PRO A 125 -30.38 -6.00 13.71
CA PRO A 125 -29.84 -5.32 12.53
C PRO A 125 -30.15 -3.81 12.51
N ASN A 126 -31.25 -3.40 13.14
CA ASN A 126 -31.68 -2.00 13.22
C ASN A 126 -30.78 -1.09 14.08
N LYS A 127 -29.84 -1.63 14.87
CA LYS A 127 -28.96 -0.84 15.74
C LYS A 127 -27.53 -0.69 15.21
N VAL A 128 -27.13 -1.44 14.18
CA VAL A 128 -25.71 -1.50 13.78
C VAL A 128 -25.38 -0.38 12.81
N ARG A 129 -25.16 0.85 13.30
CA ARG A 129 -24.87 2.03 12.46
C ARG A 129 -23.51 2.03 11.74
N PHE A 130 -22.57 1.23 12.23
CA PHE A 130 -21.16 1.28 11.80
C PHE A 130 -20.56 -0.11 11.70
N CYS A 131 -19.60 -0.27 10.79
CA CYS A 131 -18.80 -1.48 10.67
C CYS A 131 -17.83 -1.59 11.85
N SER A 132 -17.88 -2.72 12.56
CA SER A 132 -17.01 -3.01 13.72
C SER A 132 -15.51 -3.09 13.40
N GLU A 133 -15.14 -3.22 12.13
CA GLU A 133 -13.75 -3.41 11.72
C GLU A 133 -13.11 -2.13 11.17
N CYS A 134 -13.83 -1.41 10.32
CA CYS A 134 -13.31 -0.22 9.66
C CYS A 134 -13.94 1.09 10.15
N GLY A 135 -14.94 1.02 11.03
CA GLY A 135 -15.62 2.20 11.58
C GLY A 135 -16.47 2.98 10.58
N SER A 136 -16.51 2.59 9.31
CA SER A 136 -17.36 3.26 8.31
C SER A 136 -18.84 3.02 8.60
N GLY A 137 -19.66 4.06 8.42
CA GLY A 137 -21.11 3.95 8.51
C GLY A 137 -21.65 3.12 7.34
N PHE A 138 -22.63 2.25 7.58
CA PHE A 138 -23.27 1.57 6.46
C PHE A 138 -24.18 2.54 5.70
N SER A 139 -24.28 2.36 4.39
CA SER A 139 -25.26 3.06 3.56
C SER A 139 -26.69 2.58 3.88
N GLU A 140 -27.70 3.43 3.69
CA GLU A 140 -29.11 3.06 3.86
C GLU A 140 -29.48 1.79 3.07
N LYS A 141 -28.94 1.66 1.85
CA LYS A 141 -29.13 0.45 1.02
C LYS A 141 -28.57 -0.82 1.67
N ALA A 142 -27.46 -0.70 2.40
CA ALA A 142 -26.85 -1.83 3.10
C ALA A 142 -27.69 -2.24 4.33
N TYR A 143 -28.36 -1.29 4.99
CA TYR A 143 -29.34 -1.60 6.04
C TYR A 143 -30.54 -2.36 5.50
N ASP A 144 -31.12 -1.88 4.41
CA ASP A 144 -32.30 -2.51 3.81
C ASP A 144 -31.99 -3.93 3.35
N LEU A 145 -30.79 -4.16 2.82
CA LEU A 145 -30.31 -5.49 2.45
C LEU A 145 -30.08 -6.39 3.68
N LEU A 146 -29.55 -5.84 4.78
CA LEU A 146 -29.36 -6.59 6.02
C LEU A 146 -30.70 -6.96 6.69
N ASN A 147 -31.71 -6.11 6.56
CA ASN A 147 -33.07 -6.36 7.07
C ASN A 147 -33.87 -7.32 6.18
N SER A 148 -33.73 -7.23 4.85
CA SER A 148 -34.51 -8.05 3.91
C SER A 148 -33.88 -9.42 3.62
N ARG A 149 -32.57 -9.47 3.36
CA ARG A 149 -31.86 -10.70 2.94
C ARG A 149 -31.06 -11.34 4.06
N GLY A 150 -30.99 -10.69 5.21
CA GLY A 150 -30.26 -11.18 6.37
C GLY A 150 -28.75 -11.18 6.22
N THR A 151 -28.18 -10.72 5.10
CA THR A 151 -26.73 -10.71 4.86
C THR A 151 -26.30 -9.47 4.06
N VAL A 152 -25.23 -8.82 4.51
CA VAL A 152 -24.62 -7.68 3.80
C VAL A 152 -23.10 -7.69 3.94
N PHE A 153 -22.41 -7.09 2.98
CA PHE A 153 -20.96 -6.88 3.04
C PHE A 153 -20.67 -5.40 3.27
N CYS A 154 -19.67 -5.10 4.09
CA CYS A 154 -19.20 -3.73 4.23
C CYS A 154 -18.52 -3.27 2.94
N GLU A 155 -18.95 -2.15 2.38
CA GLU A 155 -18.41 -1.57 1.14
C GLU A 155 -16.92 -1.19 1.26
N ASN A 156 -16.47 -0.84 2.46
CA ASN A 156 -15.11 -0.37 2.69
C ASN A 156 -14.11 -1.49 3.03
N CYS A 157 -14.53 -2.51 3.81
CA CYS A 157 -13.63 -3.57 4.27
C CYS A 157 -13.97 -4.98 3.77
N GLY A 158 -15.11 -5.16 3.10
CA GLY A 158 -15.55 -6.44 2.54
C GLY A 158 -15.96 -7.50 3.56
N LYS A 159 -16.06 -7.17 4.86
CA LYS A 159 -16.53 -8.12 5.88
C LYS A 159 -18.02 -8.42 5.73
N LYS A 160 -18.37 -9.70 5.89
CA LYS A 160 -19.74 -10.21 5.83
C LYS A 160 -20.42 -10.08 7.20
N TYR A 161 -21.61 -9.50 7.20
CA TYR A 161 -22.51 -9.40 8.34
C TYR A 161 -23.76 -10.22 8.05
N ASN A 162 -24.19 -11.01 9.02
CA ASN A 162 -25.46 -11.74 8.94
C ASN A 162 -26.36 -11.32 10.10
N SER A 163 -27.62 -10.99 9.84
CA SER A 163 -28.65 -10.93 10.87
C SER A 163 -29.28 -12.32 11.02
N ALA A 164 -29.53 -12.74 12.26
CA ALA A 164 -30.35 -13.93 12.49
C ALA A 164 -31.80 -13.59 12.10
N PRO A 165 -32.55 -14.51 11.45
CA PRO A 165 -33.99 -14.32 11.30
C PRO A 165 -34.61 -14.15 12.69
N ILE A 166 -35.44 -13.14 12.85
CA ILE A 166 -36.22 -12.93 14.07
C ILE A 166 -37.27 -14.03 14.07
N GLU A 167 -36.99 -15.15 14.74
CA GLU A 167 -38.02 -16.14 15.05
C GLU A 167 -39.00 -15.50 16.04
N GLY A 168 -40.23 -15.26 15.60
CA GLY A 168 -41.36 -14.93 16.47
C GLY A 168 -41.99 -13.55 16.23
N ILE A 169 -42.70 -13.39 15.11
CA ILE A 169 -43.98 -12.65 15.08
C ILE A 169 -44.91 -13.36 14.07
N SER A 170 -45.69 -14.31 14.57
CA SER A 170 -46.99 -14.74 14.01
C SER A 170 -47.82 -15.32 15.15
#